data_AF-Q8TCM5-F1
#
_entry.id   AF-Q8TCM5-F1
#
_cell.length_a   1.000
_cell.length_b   1.000
_cell.length_c   1.000
_cell.angle_alpha   90.00
_cell.angle_beta   90.00
_cell.angle_gamma   90.00
#
_symmetry.space_group_name_H-M   'P 1'
#
loop_
_entity.id
_entity.type
_entity.pdbx_description
1 polymer ?
#
loop_
_entity_poly.entity_id
_entity_poly.type
_entity_poly.pdbx_seq_one_letter_code
_entity_poly.pdbx_strand_id
1 'polypeptide(L)' 'YADIKMENGKSKGCGVVKFESPEVAERACRMMNGMKLSGREIDVRIDRNA' A
#
# COMPACT_ATOMS: atom_id res chain seq x y z
N TYR A 1 8.42 7.29 -2.04
CA TYR A 1 8.92 6.73 -0.76
C TYR A 1 8.01 5.58 -0.35
N ALA A 2 8.55 4.50 0.21
CA ALA A 2 7.75 3.38 0.72
C ALA A 2 8.26 2.98 2.10
N ASP A 3 7.35 2.86 3.06
CA ASP A 3 7.64 2.46 4.44
C ASP A 3 6.85 1.19 4.77
N ILE A 4 7.54 0.15 5.21
CA ILE A 4 6.94 -1.15 5.53
C ILE A 4 6.87 -1.24 7.04
N LYS A 5 5.65 -1.40 7.59
CA LYS A 5 5.49 -1.60 9.05
C LYS A 5 6.03 -2.97 9.44
N MET A 6 7.21 -2.95 10.05
CA MET A 6 7.85 -4.11 10.68
C MET A 6 7.59 -4.08 12.18
N GLU A 7 7.25 -5.22 12.78
CA GLU A 7 7.19 -5.40 14.23
C GLU A 7 8.03 -6.62 14.60
N ASN A 8 9.01 -6.46 15.48
CA ASN A 8 9.95 -7.51 15.91
C ASN A 8 10.60 -8.28 14.75
N GLY A 9 11.02 -7.57 13.69
CA GLY A 9 11.69 -8.17 12.52
C GLY A 9 10.78 -8.97 11.59
N LYS A 10 9.45 -8.96 11.82
CA LYS A 10 8.45 -9.55 10.93
C LYS A 10 7.58 -8.46 10.31
N SER A 11 7.37 -8.55 9.00
CA SER A 11 6.41 -7.68 8.31
C SER A 11 5.00 -7.97 8.83
N LYS A 12 4.27 -6.92 9.22
CA LYS A 12 2.85 -7.03 9.59
C LYS A 12 1.94 -7.28 8.36
N GLY A 13 2.50 -7.29 7.16
CA GLY A 13 1.73 -7.37 5.91
C GLY A 13 1.11 -6.04 5.50
N CYS A 14 1.53 -4.94 6.12
CA CYS A 14 1.05 -3.59 5.84
C CYS A 14 2.23 -2.66 5.56
N GLY A 15 2.04 -1.72 4.64
CA GLY A 15 3.01 -0.67 4.32
C GLY A 15 2.30 0.55 3.75
N VAL A 16 2.99 1.68 3.77
CA VAL A 16 2.52 2.93 3.18
C VAL A 16 3.45 3.33 2.05
N VAL A 17 2.87 3.76 0.93
CA VAL A 17 3.61 4.23 -0.23
C VAL A 17 3.20 5.68 -0.50
N LYS A 18 4.19 6.57 -0.46
CA LYS A 18 4.03 7.98 -0.79
C LYS A 18 4.42 8.20 -2.24
N PHE A 19 3.42 8.57 -3.03
CA PHE A 19 3.56 9.02 -4.41
C PHE A 19 3.79 10.53 -4.45
N GLU A 20 4.41 10.99 -5.53
CA GLU A 20 4.65 12.42 -5.76
C GLU A 20 3.37 13.14 -6.24
N SER A 21 2.57 12.46 -7.05
CA SER A 21 1.33 13.02 -7.61
C SER A 21 0.09 12.29 -7.07
N PRO A 22 -0.97 13.02 -6.68
CA PRO A 22 -2.21 12.42 -6.19
C PRO A 22 -2.91 11.58 -7.28
N GLU A 23 -2.82 11.98 -8.55
CA GLU A 23 -3.40 11.25 -9.68
C GLU A 23 -2.76 9.85 -9.85
N VAL A 24 -1.44 9.77 -9.65
CA VAL A 24 -0.70 8.50 -9.70
C VAL A 24 -1.07 7.63 -8.50
N ALA A 25 -1.23 8.23 -7.31
CA ALA A 25 -1.67 7.51 -6.11
C ALA A 25 -3.06 6.89 -6.32
N GLU A 26 -4.02 7.65 -6.85
CA GLU A 26 -5.38 7.17 -7.09
C GLU A 26 -5.41 6.03 -8.12
N ARG A 27 -4.68 6.18 -9.23
CA ARG A 27 -4.54 5.12 -10.23
C ARG A 27 -3.91 3.85 -9.63
N ALA A 28 -2.82 4.00 -8.89
CA ALA A 28 -2.13 2.88 -8.24
C ALA A 28 -3.04 2.18 -7.22
N CYS A 29 -3.78 2.95 -6.42
CA CYS A 29 -4.76 2.44 -5.48
C CYS A 29 -5.81 1.58 -6.19
N ARG A 30 -6.40 2.09 -7.27
CA ARG A 30 -7.44 1.36 -8.01
C ARG A 30 -6.91 0.11 -8.72
N MET A 31 -5.68 0.15 -9.22
CA MET A 31 -5.06 -0.99 -9.91
C MET A 31 -4.57 -2.08 -8.95
N MET A 32 -4.05 -1.70 -7.79
CA MET A 32 -3.47 -2.64 -6.82
C MET A 32 -4.50 -3.15 -5.80
N ASN A 33 -5.58 -2.41 -5.54
CA ASN A 33 -6.63 -2.86 -4.62
C ASN A 33 -7.30 -4.15 -5.13
N GLY A 34 -7.28 -5.20 -4.32
CA GLY A 34 -7.80 -6.53 -4.67
C GLY A 34 -6.83 -7.40 -5.47
N MET A 35 -5.59 -6.95 -5.67
CA MET A 35 -4.58 -7.78 -6.34
C MET A 35 -4.14 -8.94 -5.43
N LYS A 36 -3.89 -10.12 -6.00
CA LYS A 36 -3.30 -11.24 -5.25
C LYS A 36 -1.78 -11.12 -5.22
N LEU A 37 -1.23 -10.75 -4.07
CA LEU A 37 0.20 -10.73 -3.81
C LEU A 37 0.59 -11.98 -3.00
N SER A 38 1.42 -12.86 -3.58
CA SER A 38 1.81 -14.14 -2.97
C SER A 38 0.62 -14.98 -2.48
N GLY A 39 -0.47 -14.99 -3.26
CA GLY A 39 -1.70 -15.73 -2.96
C GLY A 39 -2.62 -15.08 -1.93
N ARG A 40 -2.27 -13.90 -1.40
CA ARG A 40 -3.13 -13.10 -0.51
C ARG A 40 -3.64 -11.87 -1.24
N GLU A 41 -4.94 -11.61 -1.18
CA GLU A 41 -5.50 -10.36 -1.68
C GLU A 41 -5.03 -9.19 -0.81
N ILE A 42 -4.49 -8.17 -1.45
CA ILE A 42 -4.08 -6.93 -0.79
C ILE A 42 -5.19 -5.90 -0.89
N ASP A 43 -5.41 -5.17 0.20
CA ASP A 43 -6.29 -4.01 0.23
C ASP A 43 -5.42 -2.76 0.12
N VAL A 44 -5.72 -1.93 -0.88
CA VAL A 44 -4.99 -0.68 -1.11
C VAL A 44 -5.99 0.44 -1.05
N ARG A 45 -5.75 1.39 -0.15
CA ARG A 45 -6.59 2.57 0.06
C ARG A 45 -5.72 3.80 0.11
N ILE A 46 -6.25 4.91 -0.41
CA ILE A 46 -5.64 6.23 -0.22
C ILE A 46 -5.73 6.55 1.27
N ASP A 47 -4.57 6.76 1.89
CA ASP A 47 -4.50 7.26 3.25
C ASP A 47 -5.04 8.70 3.27
N ARG A 48 -6.10 8.91 4.06
CA ARG A 48 -6.75 10.24 4.21
C ARG A 48 -6.19 11.02 5.41
N ASN A 49 -5.11 10.54 6.03
CA ASN A 49 -4.55 11.10 7.26
C ASN A 49 -3.14 11.66 7.03
N ALA A 50 -3.04 12.59 6.07
CA ALA A 50 -1.84 13.37 5.78
C ALA A 50 -1.96 14.81 6.29
#